data_AF-A0A1I7RJM5-F1
#
_entry.id   AF-A0A1I7RJM5-F1
#
_cell.length_a   1.000
_cell.length_b   1.000
_cell.length_c   1.000
_cell.angle_alpha   90.00
_cell.angle_beta   90.00
_cell.angle_gamma   90.00
#
_symmetry.space_group_name_H-M   'P 1'
#
loop_
_entity.id
_entity.type
_entity.pdbx_description
1 polymer ?
#
loop_
_entity_poly.entity_id
_entity_poly.type
_entity_poly.pdbx_seq_one_letter_code
_entity_poly.pdbx_strand_id
1 'polypeptide(L)'
;MRHIQILMPTVPLQLGGKDQEKLKFKEKVKFGAGEEMHFTDDGILGLAFPRDREATNIFEQAVKEGIVDEPVFTVYMKKCNGDCEDGGLITFGDHDKNAM
;
A
#
# COMPACT_ATOMS: atom_id res chain seq x y z
N MET A 1 27.90 20.16 17.48
CA MET A 1 26.96 19.05 17.24
C MET A 1 25.86 19.59 16.34
N ARG A 2 25.71 19.08 15.10
CA ARG A 2 24.65 19.54 14.18
C ARG A 2 23.56 18.47 14.14
N HIS A 3 22.34 18.83 14.53
CA HIS A 3 21.18 17.97 14.38
C HIS A 3 20.66 18.13 12.96
N ILE A 4 20.67 17.05 12.17
CA ILE A 4 20.02 17.02 10.86
C ILE A 4 18.65 16.41 11.08
N GLN A 5 17.62 17.25 11.06
CA GLN A 5 16.23 16.78 11.06
C GLN A 5 15.90 16.26 9.66
N ILE A 6 15.60 14.97 9.55
CA ILE A 6 15.02 14.42 8.31
C ILE A 6 13.56 14.88 8.26
N LEU A 7 13.24 15.69 7.25
CA LEU A 7 11.86 16.04 6.91
C LEU A 7 11.30 14.94 6.00
N MET A 8 10.18 14.34 6.40
CA MET A 8 9.47 13.39 5.55
C MET A 8 8.35 14.13 4.80
N PRO A 9 8.48 14.35 3.48
CA PRO A 9 7.49 15.07 2.72
C PRO A 9 6.20 14.27 2.60
N THR A 10 5.07 14.98 2.53
CA THR A 10 3.80 14.39 2.11
C THR A 10 3.72 14.36 0.59
N VAL A 11 3.37 13.23 -0.01
CA VAL A 11 3.35 13.02 -1.46
C VAL A 11 1.99 12.49 -1.94
N PRO A 12 1.56 12.78 -3.18
CA PRO A 12 0.41 12.10 -3.78
C PRO A 12 0.69 10.59 -3.92
N LEU A 13 -0.29 9.75 -3.61
CA LEU A 13 -0.22 8.31 -3.85
C LEU A 13 -1.34 7.85 -4.80
N GLN A 14 -0.99 6.94 -5.70
CA GLN A 14 -1.93 6.21 -6.54
C GLN A 14 -1.56 4.72 -6.52
N LEU A 15 -2.55 3.85 -6.36
CA LEU A 15 -2.37 2.39 -6.42
C LEU A 15 -3.13 1.81 -7.62
N GLY A 16 -2.55 0.84 -8.31
CA GLY A 16 -3.16 0.17 -9.47
C GLY A 16 -2.19 -0.05 -10.61
N GLY A 17 -2.53 -1.00 -11.49
CA GLY A 17 -1.74 -1.33 -12.68
C GLY A 17 -1.60 -0.16 -13.66
N LYS A 18 -0.65 -0.27 -14.59
CA LYS A 18 -0.36 0.78 -15.59
C LYS A 18 -1.59 1.15 -16.43
N ASP A 19 -2.40 0.15 -16.78
CA ASP A 19 -3.55 0.24 -17.69
C ASP A 19 -4.89 -0.04 -16.98
N GLN A 20 -4.92 0.10 -15.65
CA GLN A 20 -6.13 -0.08 -14.83
C GLN A 20 -6.59 1.26 -14.23
N GLU A 21 -7.85 1.30 -13.80
CA GLU A 21 -8.29 2.38 -12.92
C GLU A 21 -7.43 2.39 -11.66
N LYS A 22 -6.96 3.59 -11.29
CA LYS A 22 -6.06 3.76 -10.15
C LYS A 22 -6.83 4.31 -8.97
N LEU A 23 -6.61 3.69 -7.81
CA LEU A 23 -7.03 4.23 -6.54
C LEU A 23 -6.19 5.46 -6.22
N LYS A 24 -6.79 6.65 -6.33
CA LYS A 24 -6.11 7.94 -6.11
C LYS A 24 -6.50 8.51 -4.77
N PHE A 25 -5.50 8.72 -3.91
CA PHE A 25 -5.71 9.36 -2.61
C PHE A 25 -5.97 10.86 -2.80
N LYS A 26 -6.98 11.36 -2.08
CA LYS A 26 -7.36 12.77 -2.04
C LYS A 26 -6.32 13.56 -1.24
N GLU A 27 -5.95 13.04 -0.07
CA GLU A 27 -4.92 13.65 0.76
C GLU A 27 -3.52 13.16 0.38
N LYS A 28 -2.52 14.02 0.58
CA LYS A 28 -1.12 13.61 0.44
C LYS A 28 -0.74 12.73 1.63
N VAL A 29 -0.01 11.65 1.34
CA VAL A 29 0.40 10.67 2.35
C VAL A 29 1.84 10.87 2.77
N LYS A 30 2.17 10.50 3.99
CA LYS A 30 3.54 10.56 4.53
C LYS A 30 4.09 9.15 4.63
N PHE A 31 5.23 8.90 3.99
CA PHE A 31 5.97 7.64 4.17
C PHE A 31 6.96 7.76 5.32
N GLY A 32 7.10 6.69 6.09
CA GLY A 32 8.21 6.52 7.02
C GLY A 32 9.52 6.25 6.28
N ALA A 33 10.65 6.35 6.98
CA ALA A 33 11.94 5.91 6.48
C ALA A 33 12.30 4.57 7.16
N GLY A 34 12.59 3.55 6.36
CA GLY A 34 13.24 2.34 6.84
C GLY A 34 14.74 2.56 6.99
N GLU A 35 15.35 1.89 7.96
CA GLU A 35 16.81 1.91 8.15
C GLU A 35 17.51 0.86 7.28
N GLU A 36 16.83 -0.26 7.00
CA GLU A 36 17.38 -1.39 6.26
C GLU A 36 16.28 -2.11 5.45
N MET A 37 16.63 -2.54 4.24
CA MET A 37 15.80 -3.39 3.38
C MET A 37 16.70 -4.38 2.66
N HIS A 38 16.35 -5.67 2.70
CA HIS A 38 17.16 -6.76 2.13
C HIS A 38 16.60 -7.34 0.83
N PHE A 39 15.49 -6.78 0.33
CA PHE A 39 14.84 -7.20 -0.91
C PHE A 39 15.19 -6.22 -2.03
N THR A 40 14.95 -6.62 -3.28
CA THR A 40 15.24 -5.79 -4.45
C THR A 40 14.18 -4.71 -4.72
N ASP A 41 13.09 -4.70 -3.94
CA ASP A 41 12.03 -3.70 -4.03
C ASP A 41 12.47 -2.33 -3.49
N ASP A 42 11.82 -1.27 -3.97
CA ASP A 42 12.13 0.11 -3.57
C ASP A 42 11.50 0.51 -2.22
N GLY A 43 10.56 -0.28 -1.70
CA GLY A 43 9.69 0.15 -0.60
C GLY A 43 8.82 -0.97 -0.03
N ILE A 44 8.30 -0.74 1.18
CA ILE A 44 7.32 -1.62 1.83
C ILE A 44 6.04 -0.81 2.08
N LEU A 45 4.90 -1.37 1.69
CA LEU A 45 3.58 -0.81 1.98
C LEU A 45 2.93 -1.61 3.13
N GLY A 46 2.93 -1.05 4.33
CA GLY A 46 2.32 -1.69 5.50
C GLY A 46 0.78 -1.59 5.50
N LEU A 47 0.10 -2.74 5.56
CA LEU A 47 -1.37 -2.83 5.63
C LEU A 47 -1.89 -3.27 7.01
N ALA A 48 -1.00 -3.56 7.95
CA ALA A 48 -1.37 -3.92 9.31
C ALA A 48 -1.94 -2.72 10.08
N PHE A 49 -2.75 -3.00 11.10
CA PHE A 49 -3.25 -1.97 12.00
C PHE A 49 -2.10 -1.19 12.66
N PRO A 50 -2.21 0.13 12.78
CA PRO A 50 -1.24 0.93 13.49
C PRO A 50 -1.22 0.55 14.98
N ARG A 51 -0.03 0.55 15.59
CA ARG A 51 0.11 0.31 17.04
C ARG A 51 -0.35 1.53 17.85
N ASP A 52 -0.12 2.72 17.31
CA ASP A 52 -0.49 3.99 17.93
C ASP A 52 -1.81 4.48 17.34
N ARG A 53 -2.74 4.91 18.21
CA ARG A 53 -4.08 5.38 17.80
C ARG A 53 -4.06 6.65 16.94
N GLU A 54 -2.95 7.39 16.95
CA GLU A 54 -2.79 8.62 16.17
C GLU A 54 -2.22 8.36 14.77
N ALA A 55 -1.69 7.16 14.52
CA ALA A 55 -1.22 6.77 13.20
C ALA A 55 -2.38 6.16 12.40
N THR A 56 -2.34 6.33 11.08
CA THR A 56 -3.23 5.66 10.13
C THR A 56 -2.36 4.89 9.14
N ASN A 57 -2.75 3.66 8.81
CA ASN A 57 -2.17 2.98 7.66
C ASN A 57 -2.84 3.46 6.36
N ILE A 58 -2.30 3.03 5.22
CA ILE A 58 -2.77 3.50 3.91
C ILE A 58 -4.17 3.00 3.56
N PHE A 59 -4.52 1.80 4.04
CA PHE A 59 -5.82 1.19 3.77
C PHE A 59 -6.93 1.87 4.58
N GLU A 60 -6.67 2.13 5.86
CA GLU A 60 -7.57 2.91 6.73
C GLU A 60 -7.82 4.31 6.16
N GLN A 61 -6.78 4.94 5.59
CA GLN A 61 -6.93 6.23 4.92
C GLN A 61 -7.82 6.12 3.67
N ALA A 62 -7.68 5.06 2.86
CA ALA A 62 -8.52 4.83 1.69
C ALA A 62 -10.01 4.65 2.07
N VAL A 63 -10.28 3.89 3.14
CA VAL A 63 -11.63 3.72 3.69
C VAL A 63 -12.18 5.06 4.20
N LYS A 64 -11.39 5.81 4.96
CA LYS A 64 -11.79 7.13 5.50
C LYS A 64 -12.10 8.14 4.39
N GLU A 65 -11.36 8.12 3.29
CA GLU A 65 -11.60 8.99 2.14
C GLU A 65 -12.77 8.53 1.26
N GLY A 66 -13.31 7.32 1.49
CA GLY A 66 -14.39 6.75 0.69
C GLY A 66 -13.98 6.52 -0.76
N ILE A 67 -12.72 6.09 -0.98
CA ILE A 67 -12.20 5.77 -2.33
C ILE A 67 -12.19 4.26 -2.62
N VAL A 68 -12.59 3.44 -1.66
CA VAL A 68 -12.85 1.99 -1.81
C VAL A 68 -14.33 1.73 -1.53
N ASP A 69 -14.93 0.76 -2.24
CA ASP A 69 -16.36 0.46 -2.12
C ASP A 69 -16.68 -0.25 -0.79
N GLU A 70 -15.88 -1.26 -0.43
CA GLU A 70 -15.98 -1.97 0.85
C GLU A 70 -14.70 -1.81 1.71
N PRO A 71 -14.81 -1.85 3.05
CA PRO A 71 -13.64 -1.76 3.94
C PRO A 71 -12.90 -3.10 4.04
N VAL A 72 -12.68 -3.76 2.91
CA VAL A 72 -11.91 -5.01 2.79
C VAL A 72 -10.81 -4.90 1.75
N PHE A 73 -9.77 -5.71 1.91
CA PHE A 73 -8.83 -6.01 0.83
C PHE A 73 -8.61 -7.53 0.79
N THR A 74 -8.44 -8.07 -0.41
CA THR A 74 -8.15 -9.49 -0.61
C THR A 74 -6.80 -9.67 -1.28
N VAL A 75 -6.09 -10.73 -0.89
CA VAL A 75 -4.78 -11.07 -1.43
C VAL A 75 -4.85 -12.46 -2.03
N TYR A 76 -4.54 -12.58 -3.31
CA TYR A 76 -4.28 -13.84 -3.99
C TYR A 76 -2.77 -13.95 -4.26
N MET A 77 -2.20 -15.10 -3.94
CA MET A 77 -0.79 -15.41 -4.23
C MET A 77 -0.72 -16.75 -4.94
N LYS A 78 -0.11 -16.76 -6.13
CA LYS A 78 0.10 -17.97 -6.90
C LYS A 78 1.42 -18.60 -6.47
N LYS A 79 1.39 -19.89 -6.13
CA LYS A 79 2.63 -20.63 -5.90
C LYS A 79 3.35 -20.83 -7.23
N CYS A 80 4.55 -20.30 -7.34
CA CYS A 80 5.40 -20.41 -8.52
C CYS A 80 6.75 -21.04 -8.18
N ASN A 81 7.28 -21.85 -9.09
CA ASN A 81 8.59 -22.49 -8.97
C ASN A 81 9.64 -21.71 -9.80
N GLY A 82 9.68 -20.40 -9.63
CA GLY A 82 10.50 -19.46 -10.42
C GLY A 82 9.78 -18.13 -10.62
N ASP A 83 10.16 -17.37 -11.65
CA ASP A 83 9.53 -16.10 -11.97
C ASP A 83 8.18 -16.32 -12.66
N CYS A 84 7.14 -15.73 -12.08
CA CYS A 84 5.81 -15.66 -12.67
C CYS A 84 5.46 -14.20 -12.95
N GLU A 85 5.10 -13.89 -14.19
CA GLU A 85 4.58 -12.57 -14.57
C GLU A 85 3.27 -12.24 -13.82
N ASP A 86 2.51 -13.27 -13.44
CA ASP A 86 1.22 -13.20 -12.71
C ASP A 86 1.31 -13.80 -11.28
N GLY A 87 2.33 -13.41 -10.51
CA GLY A 87 2.62 -14.00 -9.19
C GLY A 87 1.54 -13.80 -8.11
N GLY A 88 0.64 -12.83 -8.29
CA GLY A 88 -0.44 -12.57 -7.33
C GLY A 88 -1.18 -11.27 -7.63
N LEU A 89 -2.19 -10.99 -6.81
CA LEU A 89 -3.03 -9.80 -6.92
C LEU A 89 -3.48 -9.35 -5.53
N ILE A 90 -3.51 -8.03 -5.33
CA ILE A 90 -4.17 -7.39 -4.19
C ILE A 90 -5.33 -6.59 -4.74
N THR A 91 -6.54 -6.87 -4.23
CA THR A 91 -7.76 -6.15 -4.56
C THR A 91 -8.17 -5.32 -3.36
N PHE A 92 -8.34 -4.00 -3.57
CA PHE A 92 -8.84 -3.09 -2.55
C PHE A 92 -10.31 -2.80 -2.82
N GLY A 93 -11.16 -2.90 -1.80
CA GLY A 93 -12.56 -2.50 -1.91
C GLY A 93 -13.54 -3.57 -2.37
N ASP A 94 -13.07 -4.78 -2.70
CA ASP A 94 -13.92 -5.88 -3.16
C ASP A 94 -13.23 -7.24 -2.93
N HIS A 95 -14.00 -8.31 -3.08
CA HIS A 95 -13.52 -9.68 -3.16
C HIS A 95 -13.32 -10.08 -4.63
N ASP A 96 -12.09 -10.40 -5.02
CA ASP A 96 -11.86 -10.91 -6.37
C ASP A 96 -12.38 -12.36 -6.52
N LYS A 97 -13.55 -12.49 -7.14
CA LYS A 97 -14.21 -13.77 -7.40
C LYS A 97 -13.54 -14.61 -8.50
N ASN A 98 -12.64 -14.00 -9.29
CA ASN A 98 -11.94 -14.66 -10.39
C ASN A 98 -10.53 -15.11 -10.02
N ALA A 99 -9.97 -14.57 -8.94
CA ALA A 99 -8.66 -14.97 -8.40
C ALA A 99 -8.74 -16.12 -7.38
N MET A 100 -9.95 -16.50 -6.93
CA MET A 100 -10.19 -17.60 -5.99
C MET A 100 -10.57 -18.91 -6.67
#